data_AF-A0A3S1C7A5-F1
#
_entry.id   AF-A0A3S1C7A5-F1
#
_cell.length_a   1.000
_cell.length_b   1.000
_cell.length_c   1.000
_cell.angle_alpha   90.00
_cell.angle_beta   90.00
_cell.angle_gamma   90.00
#
_symmetry.space_group_name_H-M   'P 1'
#
loop_
_entity.id
_entity.type
_entity.pdbx_description
1 polymer ?
#
loop_
_entity_poly.entity_id
_entity_poly.type
_entity_poly.pdbx_seq_one_letter_code
_entity_poly.pdbx_strand_id
1 'polypeptide(L)' 'MITSLYCLHNIEDKNERAKALSQIVRVLKPGGVAFLGEYFPTNEYREFFEKAGFRVEQKQYIATALAPMWIVRVEKSR' A
#
# COMPACT_ATOMS: atom_id res chain seq x y z
N MET A 1 -0.18 6.03 12.19
CA MET A 1 0.40 4.84 11.53
C MET A 1 -0.77 3.98 11.06
N ILE A 2 -0.73 3.49 9.83
CA ILE A 2 -1.75 2.58 9.28
C ILE A 2 -1.06 1.28 8.86
N THR A 3 -1.69 0.15 9.13
CA THR A 3 -1.25 -1.16 8.65
C THR A 3 -2.40 -1.82 7.90
N SER A 4 -2.08 -2.44 6.76
CA SER A 4 -2.96 -3.36 6.05
C SER A 4 -2.15 -4.59 5.69
N LEU A 5 -2.63 -5.76 6.10
CA LEU A 5 -1.93 -7.01 5.89
C LEU A 5 -2.90 -8.04 5.34
N TYR A 6 -2.60 -8.59 4.17
CA TYR A 6 -3.42 -9.56 3.47
C TYR A 6 -4.90 -9.14 3.28
N CYS A 7 -5.14 -7.87 3.00
CA CYS A 7 -6.51 -7.35 2.94
C CYS A 7 -6.85 -6.80 1.55
N LEU A 8 -5.97 -5.98 0.97
CA LEU A 8 -6.31 -5.23 -0.25
C LEU A 8 -6.36 -6.13 -1.48
N HIS A 9 -5.54 -7.19 -1.54
CA HIS A 9 -5.59 -8.15 -2.66
C HIS A 9 -6.88 -8.98 -2.71
N ASN A 10 -7.65 -9.07 -1.60
CA ASN A 10 -8.95 -9.74 -1.59
C ASN A 10 -10.06 -8.92 -2.25
N ILE A 11 -9.81 -7.63 -2.52
CA ILE A 11 -10.75 -6.78 -3.25
C ILE A 11 -10.47 -6.99 -4.75
N GLU A 12 -11.19 -7.92 -5.38
CA GLU A 12 -10.99 -8.29 -6.79
C GLU A 12 -11.22 -7.10 -7.73
N ASP A 13 -12.33 -6.38 -7.52
CA ASP A 13 -12.66 -5.20 -8.32
C ASP A 13 -11.63 -4.10 -8.12
N LYS A 14 -11.01 -3.68 -9.24
CA LYS A 14 -9.94 -2.69 -9.24
C LYS A 14 -10.40 -1.30 -8.77
N ASN A 15 -11.63 -0.91 -9.07
CA ASN A 15 -12.17 0.38 -8.66
C ASN A 15 -12.48 0.40 -7.16
N GLU A 16 -13.05 -0.69 -6.62
CA GLU A 16 -13.25 -0.83 -5.18
C GLU A 16 -11.92 -0.86 -4.43
N ARG A 17 -10.91 -1.53 -4.98
CA ARG A 17 -9.55 -1.51 -4.41
C ARG A 17 -8.95 -0.10 -4.42
N ALA A 18 -9.11 0.66 -5.50
CA ALA A 18 -8.70 2.06 -5.57
C ALA A 18 -9.45 2.94 -4.54
N LYS A 19 -10.74 2.67 -4.28
CA LYS A 19 -11.49 3.34 -3.20
C LYS A 19 -10.91 3.01 -1.83
N ALA A 20 -10.51 1.76 -1.56
CA ALA A 20 -9.86 1.39 -0.31
C ALA A 20 -8.51 2.12 -0.13
N LEU A 21 -7.69 2.18 -1.19
CA LEU A 21 -6.43 2.94 -1.18
C LEU A 21 -6.68 4.45 -0.93
N SER A 22 -7.75 5.02 -1.48
CA SER A 22 -8.11 6.43 -1.22
C SER A 22 -8.52 6.70 0.23
N GLN A 23 -9.11 5.71 0.92
CA GLN A 23 -9.37 5.83 2.35
C GLN A 23 -8.09 5.89 3.16
N ILE A 24 -7.06 5.13 2.79
CA ILE A 24 -5.73 5.21 3.42
C ILE A 24 -5.16 6.62 3.24
N VAL A 25 -5.22 7.18 2.02
CA VAL A 25 -4.77 8.56 1.73
C VAL A 25 -5.51 9.58 2.60
N ARG A 26 -6.83 9.47 2.72
CA ARG A 26 -7.68 10.42 3.47
C ARG A 26 -7.35 10.44 4.97
N VAL A 27 -7.11 9.27 5.56
CA VAL A 27 -6.96 9.15 7.02
C VAL A 27 -5.51 9.27 7.50
N LEU A 28 -4.53 9.18 6.59
CA LEU A 28 -3.14 9.40 6.93
C LEU A 28 -2.87 10.89 7.19
N LYS A 29 -2.40 11.21 8.40
CA LYS A 29 -1.96 12.56 8.77
C LYS A 29 -0.68 12.94 8.00
N PRO A 30 -0.38 14.25 7.82
CA PRO A 30 0.93 14.69 7.31
C PRO A 30 2.08 14.07 8.10
N GLY A 31 3.11 13.56 7.41
CA GLY A 31 4.24 12.83 8.02
C GLY A 31 3.89 11.41 8.52
N GLY A 32 2.63 10.98 8.40
CA GLY A 32 2.21 9.62 8.71
C GLY A 32 2.75 8.60 7.72
N VAL A 33 2.90 7.36 8.19
CA VAL A 33 3.37 6.22 7.38
C VAL A 33 2.31 5.13 7.35
N ALA A 34 2.13 4.53 6.17
CA ALA A 34 1.35 3.32 5.97
C ALA A 34 2.27 2.15 5.56
N PHE A 35 2.00 0.96 6.11
CA PHE A 35 2.66 -0.30 5.73
C PHE A 35 1.62 -1.26 5.16
N LEU A 36 1.83 -1.69 3.92
CA LEU A 36 0.94 -2.61 3.20
C LEU A 36 1.70 -3.90 2.88
N GLY A 37 1.27 -5.04 3.45
CA GLY A 37 1.83 -6.36 3.18
C GLY A 37 0.87 -7.20 2.34
N GLU A 38 1.20 -7.40 1.06
CA GLU A 38 0.26 -7.93 0.06
C GLU A 38 0.96 -8.86 -0.95
N TYR A 39 0.21 -9.76 -1.60
CA TYR A 39 0.71 -10.70 -2.62
C TYR A 39 0.86 -10.02 -3.99
N PHE A 40 -0.25 -9.83 -4.71
CA PHE A 40 -0.34 -9.13 -5.99
C PHE A 40 -1.70 -8.44 -6.10
N PRO A 41 -1.84 -7.34 -6.88
CA PRO A 41 -0.81 -6.62 -7.63
C PRO A 41 -0.27 -5.39 -6.86
N THR A 42 0.93 -5.49 -6.27
CA THR A 42 1.50 -4.40 -5.44
C THR A 42 2.04 -3.21 -6.23
N ASN A 43 2.32 -3.37 -7.53
CA ASN A 43 2.74 -2.27 -8.41
C ASN A 43 1.63 -1.24 -8.61
N GLU A 44 0.37 -1.67 -8.70
CA GLU A 44 -0.78 -0.76 -8.83
C GLU A 44 -0.92 0.14 -7.60
N TYR A 45 -0.56 -0.38 -6.42
CA TYR A 45 -0.65 0.38 -5.17
C TYR A 45 0.44 1.46 -5.14
N ARG A 46 1.67 1.10 -5.51
CA ARG A 46 2.77 2.05 -5.66
C ARG A 46 2.38 3.20 -6.58
N GLU A 47 1.92 2.90 -7.79
CA GLU A 47 1.51 3.93 -8.77
C GLU A 47 0.37 4.81 -8.25
N PHE A 48 -0.60 4.22 -7.56
CA PHE A 48 -1.71 4.97 -6.95
C PHE A 48 -1.21 5.98 -5.92
N PHE A 49 -0.34 5.55 -5.00
CA PHE A 49 0.17 6.42 -3.94
C PHE A 49 1.17 7.46 -4.46
N GLU A 50 2.00 7.11 -5.44
CA GLU A 50 2.90 8.06 -6.12
C GLU A 50 2.09 9.19 -6.80
N LYS A 51 1.02 8.84 -7.53
CA LYS A 51 0.09 9.82 -8.13
C LYS A 51 -0.61 10.68 -7.09
N ALA A 52 -0.83 10.17 -5.88
CA ALA A 52 -1.42 10.92 -4.78
C ALA A 52 -0.40 11.79 -4.01
N GLY A 53 0.85 11.89 -4.47
CA GLY A 53 1.89 12.75 -3.88
C GLY A 53 2.68 12.10 -2.75
N PHE A 54 2.60 10.78 -2.60
CA PHE A 54 3.37 10.06 -1.61
C PHE A 54 4.63 9.45 -2.24
N ARG A 55 5.76 9.58 -1.55
CA ARG A 55 6.97 8.81 -1.75
C ARG A 55 6.72 7.35 -1.36
N VAL A 56 7.04 6.44 -2.26
CA VAL A 56 6.81 5.01 -2.05
C VAL A 56 8.12 4.23 -2.05
N GLU A 57 8.32 3.32 -1.08
CA GLU A 57 9.37 2.30 -1.15
C GLU A 57 8.73 0.92 -1.21
N GLN A 58 9.00 0.16 -2.27
CA GLN A 58 8.52 -1.21 -2.41
C GLN A 58 9.68 -2.19 -2.22
N LYS A 59 9.58 -3.11 -1.26
CA LYS A 59 10.60 -4.12 -0.96
C LYS A 59 9.98 -5.50 -0.82
N GLN A 60 10.64 -6.52 -1.36
CA GLN A 60 10.23 -7.91 -1.17
C GLN A 60 10.75 -8.47 0.16
N TYR A 61 9.90 -9.17 0.91
CA TYR A 61 10.21 -9.81 2.19
C TYR A 61 9.86 -11.31 2.19
N ILE A 62 10.15 -12.00 1.08
CA ILE A 62 9.88 -13.44 0.87
C ILE A 62 10.43 -14.31 2.02
N ALA A 63 11.61 -13.97 2.54
CA ALA A 63 12.29 -14.73 3.58
C ALA A 63 11.68 -14.60 4.99
N THR A 64 10.88 -13.57 5.25
CA THR A 64 10.28 -13.32 6.58
C THR A 64 8.82 -13.79 6.68
N ALA A 65 8.14 -13.96 5.55
CA ALA A 65 6.70 -14.26 5.50
C ALA A 65 6.36 -15.72 5.11
N LEU A 66 7.36 -16.57 4.87
CA LEU A 66 7.19 -17.96 4.36
C LEU A 66 6.37 -18.07 3.04
N ALA A 67 6.18 -16.94 2.35
CA ALA A 67 5.56 -16.81 1.02
C ALA A 67 6.02 -15.46 0.41
N PRO A 68 5.99 -15.29 -0.92
CA PRO A 68 6.50 -14.07 -1.54
C PRO A 68 5.67 -12.84 -1.12
N MET A 69 6.29 -11.94 -0.34
CA MET A 69 5.67 -10.72 0.18
C MET A 69 6.32 -9.48 -0.42
N TRP A 70 5.53 -8.45 -0.74
CA TRP A 70 6.01 -7.12 -1.05
C TRP A 70 5.44 -6.14 -0.02
N ILE A 71 6.30 -5.31 0.57
CA ILE A 71 5.91 -4.21 1.43
C ILE A 71 6.05 -2.91 0.63
N VAL A 72 4.96 -2.17 0.55
CA VAL A 72 4.90 -0.83 -0.03
C VAL A 72 4.84 0.16 1.14
N ARG A 73 5.96 0.84 1.45
CA ARG A 73 6.06 1.97 2.38
C ARG A 73 5.61 3.23 1.65
N VAL A 74 4.77 4.05 2.27
CA VAL A 74 4.22 5.26 1.64
C VAL A 74 4.41 6.47 2.58
N GLU A 75 4.96 7.58 2.08
CA GLU A 75 5.36 8.79 2.80
C GLU A 75 4.89 10.04 2.05
N LYS A 76 4.01 10.87 2.63
CA LYS A 76 3.44 12.04 1.92
C LYS A 76 4.45 13.17 1.77
N SER A 77 4.68 13.69 0.56
CA SER A 77 5.41 14.95 0.35
C SER A 77 4.44 16.12 0.53
N ARG A 78 4.73 17.00 1.50
CA ARG A 78 3.99 18.19 1.98
C ARG A 78 2.54 18.34 1.47
#